data_AF-A0A8R7R9T8-F1
#
_entry.id   AF-A0A8R7R9T8-F1
#
_cell.length_a   1.000
_cell.length_b   1.000
_cell.length_c   1.000
_cell.angle_alpha   90.00
_cell.angle_beta   90.00
_cell.angle_gamma   90.00
#
_symmetry.space_group_name_H-M   'P 1'
#
loop_
_entity.id
_entity.type
_entity.pdbx_description
1 polymer ?
#
loop_
_entity_poly.entity_id
_entity_poly.type
_entity_poly.pdbx_seq_one_letter_code
_entity_poly.pdbx_strand_id
1 'polypeptide(L)'
;MYHIDDLPFPVSDLPDVYTQFRKAVESKSSVRSCGKLPPSLGPAPGSGLDEIGGWGSIPTLESLGLSVTKSEKGMRFVGGESAALGRVHEYFWKNDQVKVYKETRNGMLGPDYSTKFSPWLASGSLSPRYVCEEVKRYEKQRIANDSTYWLVSVHFWPKFHVEGLVRNAQIHCLVCRS
;
A
#
# COMPACT_ATOMS: atom_id res chain seq x y z
N MET A 1 -7.16 -1.00 1.76
CA MET A 1 -7.44 -2.11 2.69
C MET A 1 -8.93 -2.15 2.94
N TYR A 2 -9.48 -1.30 3.81
CA TYR A 2 -10.92 -1.02 3.86
C TYR A 2 -11.33 -0.15 2.68
N HIS A 3 -12.39 -0.55 1.99
CA HIS A 3 -13.03 0.28 0.97
C HIS A 3 -13.78 1.44 1.66
N ILE A 4 -13.92 2.58 0.98
CA ILE A 4 -14.64 3.74 1.53
C ILE A 4 -16.11 3.38 1.83
N ASP A 5 -16.76 2.64 0.93
CA ASP A 5 -18.14 2.19 1.11
C ASP A 5 -18.33 1.13 2.22
N ASP A 6 -17.24 0.53 2.71
CA ASP A 6 -17.31 -0.47 3.79
C ASP A 6 -17.04 0.15 5.16
N LEU A 7 -16.82 1.47 5.25
CA LEU A 7 -16.62 2.16 6.52
C LEU A 7 -17.94 2.18 7.32
N PRO A 8 -17.88 2.08 8.65
CA PRO A 8 -19.08 2.04 9.49
C PRO A 8 -19.63 3.43 9.82
N PHE A 9 -19.14 4.46 9.12
CA PHE A 9 -19.50 5.86 9.22
C PHE A 9 -19.19 6.54 7.88
N PRO A 10 -19.90 7.63 7.55
CA PRO A 10 -19.51 8.49 6.43
C PRO A 10 -18.17 9.19 6.72
N VAL A 11 -17.49 9.62 5.65
CA VAL A 11 -16.19 10.34 5.78
C VAL A 11 -16.33 11.65 6.56
N SER A 12 -17.51 12.29 6.52
CA SER A 12 -17.82 13.47 7.34
C SER A 12 -17.69 13.21 8.84
N ASP A 13 -17.99 11.99 9.27
CA ASP A 13 -18.06 11.58 10.68
C ASP A 13 -16.86 10.70 11.06
N LEU A 14 -15.77 10.80 10.28
CA LEU A 14 -14.53 10.13 10.60
C LEU A 14 -14.08 10.54 12.01
N PRO A 15 -13.74 9.59 12.91
CA PRO A 15 -13.26 9.95 14.25
C PRO A 15 -11.98 10.80 14.20
N ASP A 16 -11.79 11.75 15.13
CA ASP A 16 -10.54 12.52 15.22
C ASP A 16 -9.39 11.73 15.86
N VAL A 17 -9.70 10.63 16.54
CA VAL A 17 -8.73 9.79 17.25
C VAL A 17 -8.57 8.47 16.51
N TYR A 18 -7.34 8.18 16.05
CA TYR A 18 -7.01 6.95 15.32
C TYR A 18 -7.49 5.67 16.02
N THR A 19 -7.34 5.59 17.35
CA THR A 19 -7.76 4.41 18.11
C THR A 19 -9.27 4.16 18.02
N GLN A 20 -10.10 5.22 17.92
CA GLN A 20 -11.54 5.10 17.73
C GLN A 20 -11.85 4.61 16.31
N PHE A 21 -11.20 5.20 15.31
CA PHE A 21 -11.28 4.75 13.91
C PHE A 21 -10.95 3.26 13.78
N ARG A 22 -9.79 2.84 14.30
CA ARG A 22 -9.32 1.45 14.26
C ARG A 22 -10.33 0.49 14.88
N LYS A 23 -10.79 0.77 16.11
CA LYS A 23 -11.77 -0.08 16.81
C LYS A 23 -13.07 -0.22 16.01
N ALA A 24 -13.54 0.86 15.39
CA ALA A 24 -14.76 0.83 14.61
C ALA A 24 -14.61 0.00 13.33
N VAL A 25 -13.54 0.18 12.54
CA VAL A 25 -13.34 -0.60 11.30
C VAL A 25 -12.99 -2.07 11.58
N GLU A 26 -12.27 -2.37 12.66
CA GLU A 26 -11.99 -3.76 13.06
C GLU A 26 -13.25 -4.51 13.49
N SER A 27 -14.22 -3.83 14.10
CA SER A 27 -15.45 -4.45 14.60
C SER A 27 -16.58 -4.52 13.58
N LYS A 28 -16.68 -3.55 12.67
CA LYS A 28 -17.85 -3.38 11.78
C LYS A 28 -17.53 -3.46 10.29
N SER A 29 -16.27 -3.56 9.90
CA SER A 29 -15.85 -3.60 8.50
C SER A 29 -15.02 -4.84 8.21
N SER A 30 -15.01 -5.24 6.93
CA SER A 30 -14.17 -6.34 6.47
C SER A 30 -13.24 -5.88 5.35
N VAL A 31 -12.05 -6.50 5.28
CA VAL A 31 -11.12 -6.26 4.17
C VAL A 31 -11.57 -7.13 3.00
N ARG A 32 -12.00 -6.49 1.89
CA ARG A 32 -12.34 -7.17 0.63
C ARG A 32 -11.14 -7.98 0.12
N SER A 33 -11.41 -9.12 -0.51
CA SER A 33 -10.39 -9.89 -1.21
C SER A 33 -9.75 -9.09 -2.36
N CYS A 34 -8.58 -9.53 -2.80
CA CYS A 34 -7.96 -9.04 -4.02
C CYS A 34 -8.83 -9.36 -5.24
N GLY A 35 -8.94 -8.41 -6.15
CA GLY A 35 -9.62 -8.64 -7.43
C GLY A 35 -8.88 -9.70 -8.23
N LYS A 36 -9.61 -10.62 -8.86
CA LYS A 36 -9.03 -11.59 -9.78
C LYS A 36 -8.88 -10.93 -11.14
N LEU A 37 -7.66 -10.91 -11.67
CA LEU A 37 -7.43 -10.51 -13.06
C LEU A 37 -7.87 -11.66 -13.99
N PRO A 38 -8.45 -11.34 -15.16
CA PRO A 38 -8.70 -12.35 -16.17
C PRO A 38 -7.36 -12.93 -16.65
N PRO A 39 -7.30 -14.21 -17.07
CA PRO A 39 -6.07 -14.82 -17.57
C PRO A 39 -5.47 -14.13 -18.80
N SER A 40 -6.29 -13.39 -19.55
CA SER A 40 -5.89 -12.58 -20.69
C SER A 40 -6.68 -11.28 -20.69
N LEU A 41 -6.01 -10.17 -21.01
CA LEU A 41 -6.62 -8.83 -21.11
C LEU A 41 -7.09 -8.50 -22.53
N GLY A 42 -6.98 -9.44 -23.46
CA GLY A 42 -7.29 -9.23 -24.87
C GLY A 42 -6.15 -8.59 -25.66
N PRO A 43 -6.32 -8.44 -26.98
CA PRO A 43 -5.32 -7.80 -27.83
C PRO A 43 -5.28 -6.29 -27.58
N ALA A 44 -4.12 -5.69 -27.77
CA ALA A 44 -4.00 -4.24 -27.81
C ALA A 44 -4.79 -3.66 -29.00
N PRO A 45 -5.17 -2.37 -28.97
CA PRO A 45 -5.77 -1.71 -30.14
C PRO A 45 -4.90 -1.91 -31.39
N GLY A 46 -5.51 -2.30 -32.51
CA GLY A 46 -4.76 -2.70 -33.71
C GLY A 46 -4.59 -1.62 -34.79
N SER A 47 -5.38 -0.53 -34.73
CA SER A 47 -5.38 0.54 -35.73
C SER A 47 -5.44 1.91 -35.06
N GLY A 48 -4.80 2.92 -35.69
CA GLY A 48 -4.77 4.30 -35.20
C GLY A 48 -3.71 4.61 -34.13
N LEU A 49 -2.92 3.62 -33.69
CA LEU A 49 -1.81 3.82 -32.72
C LEU A 49 -0.71 4.73 -33.29
N ASP A 50 -0.35 4.53 -34.56
CA ASP A 50 0.67 5.37 -35.20
C ASP A 50 0.19 6.82 -35.41
N GLU A 51 -1.11 7.03 -35.59
CA GLU A 51 -1.73 8.36 -35.73
C GLU A 51 -1.71 9.18 -34.42
N ILE A 52 -1.63 8.50 -33.27
CA ILE A 52 -1.51 9.12 -31.93
C ILE A 52 -0.08 9.13 -31.38
N GLY A 53 0.93 8.81 -32.21
CA GLY A 53 2.34 8.82 -31.80
C GLY A 53 2.85 7.51 -31.17
N GLY A 54 2.15 6.40 -31.39
CA GLY A 54 2.48 5.07 -30.89
C GLY A 54 2.24 4.92 -29.38
N TRP A 55 2.93 3.96 -28.77
CA TRP A 55 2.89 3.72 -27.31
C TRP A 55 3.64 4.78 -26.49
N GLY A 56 4.29 5.72 -27.17
CA GLY A 56 5.25 6.64 -26.55
C GLY A 56 6.52 5.92 -26.09
N SER A 57 7.40 6.70 -25.47
CA SER A 57 8.62 6.21 -24.81
C SER A 57 8.60 6.63 -23.35
N ILE A 58 9.21 5.82 -22.49
CA ILE A 58 9.38 6.19 -21.08
C ILE A 58 10.33 7.40 -21.03
N PRO A 59 9.93 8.55 -20.45
CA PRO A 59 10.78 9.72 -20.38
C PRO A 59 12.00 9.44 -19.51
N THR A 60 13.12 10.11 -19.82
CA THR A 60 14.30 10.10 -18.94
C THR A 60 14.18 11.21 -17.90
N LEU A 61 14.95 11.11 -16.83
CA LEU A 61 14.94 12.17 -15.79
C LEU A 61 15.47 13.50 -16.35
N GLU A 62 16.46 13.43 -17.24
CA GLU A 62 17.03 14.60 -17.91
C GLU A 62 15.98 15.31 -18.78
N SER A 63 15.12 14.56 -19.49
CA SER A 63 14.02 15.16 -20.27
C SER A 63 12.97 15.87 -19.42
N LEU A 64 12.91 15.55 -18.12
CA LEU A 64 12.04 16.20 -17.15
C LEU A 64 12.74 17.34 -16.40
N GLY A 65 13.98 17.67 -16.77
CA GLY A 65 14.80 18.67 -16.08
C GLY A 65 15.28 18.23 -14.69
N LEU A 66 15.29 16.91 -14.43
CA LEU A 66 15.68 16.32 -13.15
C LEU A 66 17.07 15.67 -13.27
N SER A 67 17.85 15.76 -12.20
CA SER A 67 19.16 15.10 -12.10
C SER A 67 19.09 13.84 -11.24
N VAL A 68 19.89 12.84 -11.60
CA VAL A 68 19.96 11.59 -10.83
C VAL A 68 20.88 11.78 -9.63
N THR A 69 20.36 11.59 -8.43
CA THR A 69 21.18 11.34 -7.23
C THR A 69 21.18 9.84 -6.95
N LYS A 70 22.24 9.13 -7.35
CA LYS A 70 22.39 7.72 -6.97
C LYS A 70 22.84 7.66 -5.52
N SER A 71 22.09 6.99 -4.67
CA SER A 71 22.58 6.65 -3.33
C SER A 71 23.61 5.53 -3.45
N GLU A 72 24.86 5.82 -3.11
CA GLU A 72 25.93 4.83 -3.06
C GLU A 72 25.93 4.00 -1.76
N LYS A 73 25.15 4.42 -0.77
CA LYS A 73 25.08 3.80 0.56
C LYS A 73 23.65 3.46 0.95
N GLY A 74 23.48 2.41 1.74
CA GLY A 74 22.18 1.99 2.28
C GLY A 74 21.40 1.06 1.34
N MET A 75 20.09 0.98 1.57
CA MET A 75 19.20 0.09 0.80
C MET A 75 18.93 0.64 -0.59
N ARG A 76 19.07 -0.21 -1.60
CA ARG A 76 18.70 0.10 -2.98
C ARG A 76 17.32 -0.48 -3.28
N PHE A 77 16.35 0.40 -3.54
CA PHE A 77 15.01 -0.01 -3.93
C PHE A 77 14.90 -0.13 -5.45
N VAL A 78 14.18 -1.16 -5.89
CA VAL A 78 13.84 -1.40 -7.30
C VAL A 78 12.34 -1.20 -7.46
N GLY A 79 11.93 -0.31 -8.37
CA GLY A 79 10.52 -0.03 -8.63
C GLY A 79 9.79 -1.19 -9.33
N GLY A 80 8.46 -1.10 -9.38
CA GLY A 80 7.60 -2.03 -10.11
C GLY A 80 7.03 -3.17 -9.25
N GLU A 81 5.97 -3.80 -9.77
CA GLU A 81 5.22 -4.86 -9.08
C GLU A 81 6.07 -6.10 -8.83
N SER A 82 6.85 -6.56 -9.83
CA SER A 82 7.69 -7.76 -9.70
C SER A 82 8.67 -7.66 -8.53
N ALA A 83 9.30 -6.49 -8.34
CA ALA A 83 10.19 -6.24 -7.21
C ALA A 83 9.43 -6.19 -5.88
N ALA A 84 8.23 -5.61 -5.87
CA ALA A 84 7.36 -5.56 -4.69
C ALA A 84 6.97 -6.96 -4.21
N LEU A 85 6.47 -7.80 -5.12
CA LEU A 85 6.10 -9.19 -4.83
C LEU A 85 7.31 -10.01 -4.39
N GLY A 86 8.47 -9.78 -5.03
CA GLY A 86 9.75 -10.36 -4.60
C GLY A 86 10.10 -10.01 -3.16
N ARG A 87 9.93 -8.74 -2.75
CA ARG A 87 10.20 -8.31 -1.37
C ARG A 87 9.19 -8.88 -0.37
N VAL A 88 7.91 -9.01 -0.74
CA VAL A 88 6.92 -9.71 0.09
C VAL A 88 7.36 -11.15 0.29
N HIS A 89 7.72 -11.85 -0.79
CA HIS A 89 8.19 -13.23 -0.70
C HIS A 89 9.45 -13.37 0.18
N GLU A 90 10.42 -12.49 -0.01
CA GLU A 90 11.65 -12.47 0.76
C GLU A 90 11.38 -12.27 2.26
N TYR A 91 10.63 -11.23 2.63
CA TYR A 91 10.38 -10.88 4.03
C TYR A 91 9.46 -11.90 4.73
N PHE A 92 8.39 -12.32 4.05
CA PHE A 92 7.39 -13.19 4.64
C PHE A 92 7.85 -14.63 4.65
N TRP A 93 8.28 -15.14 3.50
CA TRP A 93 8.40 -16.58 3.29
C TRP A 93 9.84 -17.05 3.37
N LYS A 94 10.77 -16.37 2.71
CA LYS A 94 12.18 -16.76 2.71
C LYS A 94 12.85 -16.52 4.06
N ASN A 95 12.73 -15.30 4.60
CA ASN A 95 13.43 -14.88 5.81
C ASN A 95 12.59 -15.06 7.09
N ASP A 96 11.30 -15.37 6.94
CA ASP A 96 10.37 -15.65 8.04
C ASP A 96 10.30 -14.55 9.11
N GLN A 97 10.30 -13.28 8.68
CA GLN A 97 10.43 -12.11 9.57
C GLN A 97 9.10 -11.57 10.10
N VAL A 98 7.95 -11.99 9.57
CA VAL A 98 6.63 -11.49 10.00
C VAL A 98 6.39 -11.74 11.49
N LYS A 99 6.75 -12.92 11.98
CA LYS A 99 6.55 -13.32 13.38
C LYS A 99 7.32 -12.48 14.41
N VAL A 100 8.33 -11.72 13.98
CA VAL A 100 9.15 -10.83 14.83
C VAL A 100 8.99 -9.34 14.49
N TYR A 101 7.98 -8.98 13.69
CA TYR A 101 7.81 -7.61 13.19
C TYR A 101 7.63 -6.58 14.31
N LYS A 102 6.79 -6.85 15.32
CA LYS A 102 6.51 -5.89 16.41
C LYS A 102 7.75 -5.59 17.24
N GLU A 103 8.61 -6.60 17.44
CA GLU A 103 9.84 -6.50 18.20
C GLU A 103 10.93 -5.73 17.41
N THR A 104 10.98 -5.94 16.10
CA THR A 104 12.07 -5.42 15.25
C THR A 104 11.77 -4.08 14.58
N ARG A 105 10.50 -3.67 14.43
CA ARG A 105 10.08 -2.48 13.65
C ARG A 105 10.75 -1.15 14.00
N ASN A 106 11.26 -1.00 15.22
CA ASN A 106 11.94 0.21 15.69
C ASN A 106 13.47 0.16 15.46
N GLY A 107 13.98 -0.91 14.85
CA GLY A 107 15.36 -0.99 14.40
C GLY A 107 15.68 0.06 13.34
N MET A 108 16.96 0.36 13.17
CA MET A 108 17.42 1.41 12.24
C MET A 108 18.38 0.88 11.17
N LEU A 109 18.98 -0.30 11.37
CA LEU A 109 20.02 -0.84 10.50
C LEU A 109 19.55 -2.12 9.79
N GLY A 110 19.84 -2.19 8.49
CA GLY A 110 19.55 -3.34 7.66
C GLY A 110 18.12 -3.36 7.09
N PRO A 111 17.84 -4.27 6.15
CA PRO A 111 16.54 -4.33 5.49
C PRO A 111 15.47 -5.00 6.36
N ASP A 112 15.83 -5.89 7.27
CA ASP A 112 14.89 -6.86 7.84
C ASP A 112 14.23 -6.46 9.15
N TYR A 113 14.62 -5.32 9.73
CA TYR A 113 13.92 -4.79 10.91
C TYR A 113 12.47 -4.40 10.62
N SER A 114 12.07 -4.25 9.36
CA SER A 114 10.68 -3.99 8.96
C SER A 114 10.44 -4.44 7.51
N THR A 115 9.20 -4.42 7.06
CA THR A 115 8.82 -4.90 5.72
C THR A 115 9.52 -4.16 4.57
N LYS A 116 9.77 -2.85 4.77
CA LYS A 116 10.21 -1.90 3.75
C LYS A 116 9.24 -1.77 2.56
N PHE A 117 7.95 -2.07 2.74
CA PHE A 117 6.95 -2.03 1.67
C PHE A 117 6.53 -0.62 1.22
N SER A 118 6.89 0.43 1.96
CA SER A 118 6.38 1.78 1.73
C SER A 118 6.58 2.33 0.31
N PRO A 119 7.70 2.11 -0.41
CA PRO A 119 7.86 2.66 -1.75
C PRO A 119 6.86 2.06 -2.75
N TRP A 120 6.62 0.74 -2.67
CA TRP A 120 5.71 0.04 -3.57
C TRP A 120 4.24 0.25 -3.21
N LEU A 121 3.93 0.44 -1.92
CA LEU A 121 2.59 0.85 -1.49
C LEU A 121 2.26 2.25 -2.00
N ALA A 122 3.23 3.18 -1.96
CA ALA A 122 3.04 4.56 -2.41
C ALA A 122 2.86 4.66 -3.93
N SER A 123 3.58 3.85 -4.72
CA SER A 123 3.43 3.83 -6.18
C SER A 123 2.24 3.00 -6.68
N GLY A 124 1.53 2.29 -5.80
CA GLY A 124 0.48 1.34 -6.18
C GLY A 124 1.00 0.02 -6.77
N SER A 125 2.32 -0.19 -6.81
CA SER A 125 2.92 -1.46 -7.25
C SER A 125 2.69 -2.61 -6.27
N LEU A 126 2.28 -2.31 -5.03
CA LEU A 126 1.85 -3.28 -4.04
C LEU A 126 0.49 -2.88 -3.50
N SER A 127 -0.46 -3.82 -3.50
CA SER A 127 -1.79 -3.61 -2.91
C SER A 127 -1.77 -3.90 -1.41
N PRO A 128 -2.32 -3.02 -0.55
CA PRO A 128 -2.48 -3.34 0.87
C PRO A 128 -3.44 -4.52 1.09
N ARG A 129 -4.40 -4.78 0.19
CA ARG A 129 -5.25 -5.98 0.27
C ARG A 129 -4.44 -7.26 0.05
N TYR A 130 -3.49 -7.22 -0.88
CA TYR A 130 -2.60 -8.35 -1.15
C TYR A 130 -1.73 -8.66 0.07
N VAL A 131 -1.16 -7.62 0.71
CA VAL A 131 -0.42 -7.78 1.97
C VAL A 131 -1.29 -8.43 3.05
N CYS A 132 -2.56 -8.03 3.21
CA CYS A 132 -3.46 -8.66 4.17
C CYS A 132 -3.72 -10.14 3.88
N GLU A 133 -3.94 -10.50 2.61
CA GLU A 133 -4.13 -11.89 2.21
C GLU A 133 -2.87 -12.73 2.47
N GLU A 134 -1.69 -12.18 2.19
CA GLU A 134 -0.41 -12.82 2.49
C GLU A 134 -0.18 -12.98 4.00
N VAL A 135 -0.58 -12.02 4.84
CA VAL A 135 -0.54 -12.20 6.30
C VAL A 135 -1.48 -13.32 6.72
N LYS A 136 -2.74 -13.34 6.26
CA LYS A 136 -3.68 -14.42 6.58
C LYS A 136 -3.13 -15.78 6.14
N ARG A 137 -2.48 -15.85 4.98
CA ARG A 137 -1.82 -17.06 4.50
C ARG A 137 -0.65 -17.47 5.39
N TYR A 138 0.18 -16.50 5.80
CA TYR A 138 1.29 -16.71 6.73
C TYR A 138 0.79 -17.24 8.08
N GLU A 139 -0.23 -16.63 8.66
CA GLU A 139 -0.85 -17.04 9.92
C GLU A 139 -1.38 -18.47 9.86
N LYS A 140 -2.01 -18.85 8.74
CA LYS A 140 -2.51 -20.21 8.53
C LYS A 140 -1.40 -21.25 8.41
N GLN A 141 -0.27 -20.89 7.80
CA GLN A 141 0.82 -21.84 7.47
C GLN A 141 1.96 -21.84 8.49
N ARG A 142 2.07 -20.80 9.30
CA ARG A 142 3.15 -20.61 10.28
C ARG A 142 2.54 -20.26 11.63
N ILE A 143 2.45 -18.98 11.96
CA ILE A 143 2.03 -18.52 13.28
C ILE A 143 1.20 -17.25 13.17
N ALA A 144 0.15 -17.17 13.99
CA ALA A 144 -0.55 -15.94 14.30
C ALA A 144 -0.09 -15.44 15.67
N ASN A 145 0.37 -14.19 15.74
CA ASN A 145 0.81 -13.57 16.98
C ASN A 145 0.64 -12.05 16.94
N ASP A 146 1.09 -11.37 17.99
CA ASP A 146 1.06 -9.91 18.05
C ASP A 146 1.75 -9.24 16.87
N SER A 147 2.84 -9.82 16.36
CA SER A 147 3.62 -9.28 15.23
C SER A 147 2.88 -9.38 13.90
N THR A 148 2.20 -10.50 13.63
CA THR A 148 1.36 -10.64 12.43
C THR A 148 0.18 -9.66 12.47
N TYR A 149 -0.47 -9.48 13.63
CA TYR A 149 -1.50 -8.47 13.83
C TYR A 149 -0.95 -7.03 13.66
N TRP A 150 0.21 -6.71 14.24
CA TRP A 150 0.79 -5.36 14.18
C TRP A 150 1.16 -4.95 12.75
N LEU A 151 1.58 -5.90 11.92
CA LEU A 151 1.85 -5.66 10.50
C LEU A 151 0.57 -5.27 9.77
N VAL A 152 -0.56 -5.89 10.07
CA VAL A 152 -1.85 -5.49 9.48
C VAL A 152 -2.25 -4.11 10.00
N SER A 153 -2.18 -3.89 11.32
CA SER A 153 -2.71 -2.68 11.93
C SER A 153 -1.98 -1.39 11.52
N VAL A 154 -0.67 -1.45 11.21
CA VAL A 154 0.06 -0.26 10.72
C VAL A 154 -0.48 0.25 9.39
N HIS A 155 -1.13 -0.59 8.59
CA HIS A 155 -1.72 -0.19 7.31
C HIS A 155 -3.08 0.50 7.46
N PHE A 156 -3.66 0.56 8.66
CA PHE A 156 -4.85 1.39 8.93
C PHE A 156 -4.51 2.88 9.01
N TRP A 157 -3.30 3.22 9.43
CA TRP A 157 -2.89 4.61 9.66
C TRP A 157 -2.89 5.47 8.39
N PRO A 158 -2.34 5.02 7.23
CA PRO A 158 -2.43 5.78 5.99
C PRO A 158 -3.88 6.01 5.54
N LYS A 159 -4.77 5.03 5.73
CA LYS A 159 -6.21 5.18 5.42
C LYS A 159 -6.83 6.26 6.28
N PHE A 160 -6.61 6.23 7.59
CA PHE A 160 -7.07 7.26 8.52
C PHE A 160 -6.63 8.67 8.09
N HIS A 161 -5.37 8.82 7.70
CA HIS A 161 -4.83 10.11 7.26
C HIS A 161 -5.45 10.60 5.94
N VAL A 162 -5.55 9.73 4.94
CA VAL A 162 -6.17 10.08 3.63
C VAL A 162 -7.62 10.50 3.81
N GLU A 163 -8.42 9.76 4.58
CA GLU A 163 -9.82 10.12 4.83
C GLU A 163 -9.94 11.41 5.65
N GLY A 164 -9.02 11.65 6.61
CA GLY A 164 -8.95 12.90 7.34
C GLY A 164 -8.69 14.11 6.44
N LEU A 165 -7.82 13.96 5.43
CA LEU A 165 -7.58 15.00 4.42
C LEU A 165 -8.83 15.26 3.58
N VAL A 166 -9.55 14.22 3.15
CA VAL A 166 -10.79 14.35 2.38
C VAL A 166 -11.86 15.08 3.20
N ARG A 167 -12.05 14.69 4.47
CA ARG A 167 -12.99 15.36 5.39
C ARG A 167 -12.64 16.85 5.55
N ASN A 168 -11.37 17.17 5.81
CA ASN A 168 -10.94 18.55 5.99
C ASN A 168 -11.13 19.39 4.72
N ALA A 169 -10.89 18.83 3.53
CA ALA A 169 -11.16 19.49 2.26
C ALA A 169 -12.66 19.74 2.04
N GLN A 170 -13.53 18.79 2.41
CA GLN A 170 -14.99 18.97 2.34
C GLN A 170 -15.49 20.07 3.27
N ILE A 171 -14.99 20.13 4.51
CA ILE A 171 -15.31 21.18 5.48
C ILE A 171 -14.88 22.55 4.94
N HIS A 172 -13.67 22.68 4.40
CA HIS A 172 -13.17 23.93 3.85
C HIS A 172 -14.01 24.44 2.65
N CYS A 173 -14.45 23.54 1.77
CA CYS A 173 -15.34 23.88 0.66
C CYS A 173 -16.73 24.36 1.13
N LEU A 174 -17.23 23.85 2.25
CA LEU A 174 -18.49 24.31 2.84
C LEU A 174 -18.34 25.69 3.49
N VAL A 175 -17.23 25.94 4.19
CA VAL A 175 -16.95 27.23 4.85
C VAL A 175 -16.66 28.34 3.83
N CYS A 176 -16.05 28.05 2.68
CA CYS A 176 -15.81 29.05 1.63
C CYS A 176 -17.03 29.36 0.76
N ARG A 177 -18.15 28.62 0.92
CA ARG A 177 -19.40 28.85 0.17
C ARG A 177 -20.50 29.54 1.00
N SER A 178 -20.24 29.80 2.27
CA SER A 178 -21.11 30.55 3.20
C SER A 178 -20.56 31.95 3.43
#